data_AF-A0A843S9S8-F1
#
_entry.id   AF-A0A843S9S8-F1
#
_cell.length_a   1.000
_cell.length_b   1.000
_cell.length_c   1.000
_cell.angle_alpha   90.00
_cell.angle_beta   90.00
_cell.angle_gamma   90.00
#
_symmetry.space_group_name_H-M   'P 1'
#
loop_
_entity.id
_entity.type
_entity.pdbx_description
1 polymer ?
#
loop_
_entity_poly.entity_id
_entity_poly.type
_entity_poly.pdbx_seq_one_letter_code
_entity_poly.pdbx_strand_id
1 'polypeptide(L)'
;MTTPPATGERPGRNEPCHCGSGRKYKQCCLDRDEAEERAARAKATEEPRPSAEATPAPRRPPKPQTDQPWKKASTRGFFQRVRTPRKVGGG
;
A
#
# COMPACT_ATOMS: atom_id res chain seq x y z
N MET A 1 19.97 -30.12 6.81
CA MET A 1 18.87 -30.52 7.70
C MET A 1 17.97 -29.30 7.85
N THR A 2 17.04 -29.09 6.90
CA THR A 2 16.19 -27.89 6.87
C THR A 2 14.90 -28.20 7.60
N THR A 3 14.77 -27.62 8.79
CA THR A 3 13.59 -27.70 9.66
C THR A 3 12.37 -27.05 8.98
N PRO A 4 11.18 -27.69 8.97
CA PRO A 4 9.97 -27.09 8.46
C PRO A 4 9.41 -26.06 9.48
N PRO A 5 9.03 -24.84 9.08
CA PRO A 5 8.30 -23.95 9.96
C PRO A 5 6.87 -24.49 10.14
N ALA A 6 6.59 -25.05 11.31
CA ALA A 6 5.25 -25.37 11.77
C ALA A 6 4.74 -24.22 12.64
N THR A 7 3.81 -23.42 12.12
CA THR A 7 2.57 -22.97 12.76
C THR A 7 1.96 -21.81 11.97
N GLY A 8 0.93 -22.10 11.16
CA GLY A 8 -0.27 -21.26 10.93
C GLY A 8 -0.17 -19.80 10.47
N GLU A 9 1.00 -19.21 10.33
CA GLU A 9 1.19 -17.80 9.98
C GLU A 9 1.42 -17.69 8.46
N ARG A 10 0.79 -16.69 7.82
CA ARG A 10 0.99 -16.42 6.38
C ARG A 10 2.50 -16.33 6.13
N PRO A 11 3.06 -17.10 5.17
CA PRO A 11 4.50 -17.18 5.00
C PRO A 11 5.10 -15.79 4.80
N GLY A 12 6.29 -15.57 5.38
CA GLY A 12 6.99 -14.32 5.23
C GLY A 12 7.18 -13.97 3.75
N ARG A 13 7.19 -12.69 3.40
CA ARG A 13 7.24 -12.20 2.00
C ARG A 13 8.35 -12.85 1.15
N ASN A 14 9.48 -13.19 1.75
CA ASN A 14 10.63 -13.82 1.07
C ASN A 14 10.70 -15.34 1.20
N GLU A 15 9.82 -15.97 1.97
CA GLU A 15 9.80 -17.42 2.19
C GLU A 15 9.27 -18.18 0.96
N PRO A 16 9.58 -19.49 0.83
CA PRO A 16 8.97 -20.31 -0.21
C PRO A 16 7.44 -20.27 -0.12
N CYS A 17 6.80 -20.15 -1.28
CA CYS A 17 5.34 -20.12 -1.36
C CYS A 17 4.75 -21.45 -0.89
N HIS A 18 3.77 -21.37 0.01
CA HIS A 18 2.99 -22.52 0.49
C HIS A 18 2.19 -23.23 -0.62
N CYS A 19 2.01 -22.57 -1.77
CA CYS A 19 1.35 -23.10 -2.95
C CYS A 19 2.14 -24.21 -3.69
N GLY A 20 3.36 -24.54 -3.25
CA GLY A 20 4.19 -25.58 -3.86
C GLY A 20 4.92 -25.15 -5.12
N SER A 21 4.90 -23.85 -5.48
CA SER A 21 5.57 -23.34 -6.69
C SER A 21 7.10 -23.26 -6.58
N GLY A 22 7.67 -23.42 -5.37
CA GLY A 22 9.09 -23.25 -5.10
C GLY A 22 9.60 -21.80 -5.25
N ARG A 23 8.74 -20.86 -5.63
CA ARG A 23 9.06 -19.43 -5.77
C ARG A 23 8.83 -18.70 -4.44
N LYS A 24 9.48 -17.54 -4.25
CA LYS A 24 9.25 -16.68 -3.08
C LYS A 24 7.78 -16.22 -3.03
N TYR A 25 7.17 -16.19 -1.84
CA TYR A 25 5.77 -15.84 -1.64
C TYR A 25 5.39 -14.49 -2.29
N LYS A 26 6.27 -13.47 -2.19
CA LYS A 26 6.14 -12.16 -2.87
C LYS A 26 5.89 -12.24 -4.38
N GLN A 27 6.39 -13.26 -5.06
CA GLN A 27 6.33 -13.39 -6.51
C GLN A 27 5.28 -14.43 -6.97
N CYS A 28 4.48 -14.96 -6.05
CA CYS A 28 3.54 -16.02 -6.35
C CYS A 28 2.14 -15.74 -5.82
N CYS A 29 1.90 -15.91 -4.52
CA CYS A 29 0.57 -15.75 -3.94
C CYS A 29 0.31 -14.36 -3.36
N LEU A 30 1.36 -13.60 -3.00
CA LEU A 30 1.19 -12.28 -2.37
C LEU A 30 0.31 -11.32 -3.19
N ASP A 31 0.52 -11.22 -4.51
CA ASP A 31 -0.29 -10.33 -5.36
C ASP A 31 -1.76 -10.74 -5.41
N ARG A 32 -2.05 -12.06 -5.34
CA ARG A 32 -3.42 -12.59 -5.28
C ARG A 32 -4.05 -12.32 -3.93
N ASP A 33 -3.33 -12.60 -2.84
CA ASP A 33 -3.74 -12.31 -1.48
C ASP A 33 -4.07 -10.81 -1.28
N GLU A 34 -3.22 -9.91 -1.79
CA GLU A 34 -3.45 -8.46 -1.73
C GLU A 34 -4.64 -8.01 -2.59
N ALA A 35 -4.87 -8.65 -3.73
CA ALA A 35 -6.02 -8.38 -4.58
C ALA A 35 -7.32 -8.84 -3.92
N GLU A 36 -7.32 -10.01 -3.27
CA GLU A 36 -8.45 -10.53 -2.51
C GLU A 36 -8.75 -9.68 -1.27
N GLU A 37 -7.74 -9.27 -0.50
CA GLU A 37 -7.93 -8.34 0.61
C GLU A 37 -8.48 -6.99 0.15
N ARG A 38 -7.99 -6.47 -0.98
CA ARG A 38 -8.51 -5.23 -1.56
C ARG A 38 -9.96 -5.39 -2.01
N ALA A 39 -10.32 -6.53 -2.60
CA ALA A 39 -11.69 -6.84 -2.97
C ALA A 39 -12.58 -7.00 -1.72
N ALA A 40 -12.11 -7.68 -0.68
CA ALA A 40 -12.81 -7.82 0.60
C ALA A 40 -13.04 -6.46 1.26
N ARG A 41 -12.04 -5.57 1.24
CA ARG A 41 -12.15 -4.21 1.77
C ARG A 41 -13.09 -3.32 0.93
N ALA A 42 -13.16 -3.54 -0.38
CA ALA A 42 -14.15 -2.89 -1.25
C ALA A 42 -15.57 -3.39 -0.95
N LYS A 43 -15.74 -4.70 -0.68
CA LYS A 43 -17.01 -5.29 -0.28
C LYS A 43 -17.47 -4.82 1.11
N ALA A 44 -16.54 -4.68 2.06
CA ALA A 44 -16.81 -4.09 3.37
C ALA A 44 -17.13 -2.59 3.33
N THR A 45 -16.82 -1.90 2.23
CA THR A 45 -17.26 -0.53 1.98
C THR A 45 -18.68 -0.48 1.39
N GLU A 46 -19.12 -1.57 0.74
CA GLU A 46 -20.43 -1.68 0.10
C GLU A 46 -21.52 -2.24 1.03
N GLU A 47 -21.18 -3.01 2.06
CA GLU A 47 -22.13 -3.27 3.14
C GLU A 47 -22.45 -1.94 3.87
N PRO A 48 -23.73 -1.53 3.93
CA PRO A 48 -24.10 -0.30 4.60
C PRO A 48 -23.80 -0.47 6.08
N ARG A 49 -22.80 0.27 6.54
CA ARG A 49 -22.58 0.59 7.95
C ARG A 49 -23.96 0.87 8.56
N PRO A 50 -24.37 0.25 9.70
CA PRO A 50 -25.67 0.55 10.29
C PRO A 50 -25.78 2.07 10.49
N SER A 51 -26.64 2.67 9.68
CA SER A 51 -26.82 4.11 9.55
C SER A 51 -27.84 4.56 10.59
N ALA A 52 -27.42 4.63 11.85
CA ALA A 52 -28.07 5.38 12.94
C ALA A 52 -27.27 5.02 14.19
N GLU A 53 -26.21 5.75 14.52
CA GLU A 53 -26.39 6.95 15.32
C GLU A 53 -25.36 8.00 14.89
N ALA A 54 -25.85 9.13 14.40
CA ALA A 54 -25.04 10.23 13.93
C ALA A 54 -24.41 10.96 15.12
N THR A 55 -23.27 10.44 15.62
CA THR A 55 -22.35 11.29 16.37
C THR A 55 -21.75 12.30 15.38
N PRO A 56 -21.91 13.62 15.59
CA PRO A 56 -21.34 14.61 14.69
C PRO A 56 -19.84 14.40 14.60
N ALA A 57 -19.31 14.39 13.37
CA ALA A 57 -17.90 14.22 13.11
C ALA A 57 -17.09 15.21 13.99
N PRO A 58 -16.05 14.75 14.70
CA PRO A 58 -15.24 15.66 15.51
C PRO A 58 -14.67 16.74 14.60
N ARG A 59 -14.82 18.00 15.02
CA ARG A 59 -14.21 19.14 14.33
C ARG A 59 -12.71 18.87 14.23
N ARG A 60 -12.17 18.92 13.00
CA ARG A 60 -10.72 18.72 12.81
C ARG A 60 -9.98 19.74 13.68
N PRO A 61 -9.03 19.31 14.53
CA PRO A 61 -8.25 20.25 15.30
C PRO A 61 -7.46 21.17 14.36
N PRO A 62 -7.22 22.42 14.75
CA PRO A 62 -6.41 23.33 13.97
C PRO A 62 -5.01 22.73 13.75
N LYS A 63 -4.46 23.02 12.57
CA LYS A 63 -3.11 22.58 12.21
C LYS A 63 -2.14 23.13 13.27
N PRO A 64 -1.24 22.31 13.83
CA PRO A 64 -0.26 22.82 14.78
C PRO A 64 0.67 23.77 14.03
N GLN A 65 0.73 25.03 14.48
CA GLN A 65 1.58 26.08 13.93
C GLN A 65 3.00 25.91 14.46
N THR A 66 3.62 24.76 14.16
CA THR A 66 5.02 24.51 14.49
C THR A 66 5.86 24.85 13.27
N ASP A 67 6.87 25.71 13.47
CA ASP A 67 7.77 26.15 12.41
C ASP A 67 8.75 25.03 12.08
N GLN A 68 8.30 24.06 11.29
CA GLN A 68 9.12 22.91 10.94
C GLN A 68 9.99 23.31 9.74
N PRO A 69 11.31 23.43 9.91
CA PRO A 69 12.19 24.00 8.88
C PRO A 69 12.16 23.19 7.57
N TRP A 70 11.94 21.87 7.63
CA TRP A 70 11.77 21.03 6.45
C TRP A 70 10.45 21.27 5.68
N LYS A 71 9.45 21.90 6.30
CA LYS A 71 8.19 22.29 5.64
C LYS A 71 8.27 23.65 4.95
N LYS A 72 9.15 24.55 5.43
CA LYS A 72 9.46 25.82 4.75
C LYS A 72 10.39 25.65 3.56
N ALA A 73 11.20 24.59 3.53
CA ALA A 73 12.04 24.20 2.39
C ALA A 73 11.24 23.56 1.22
N SER A 74 9.96 23.89 1.06
CA SER A 74 9.21 23.52 -0.14
C SER A 74 9.63 24.45 -1.26
N THR A 75 10.68 24.06 -1.98
CA THR A 75 11.04 24.58 -3.30
C THR A 75 9.93 24.25 -4.31
N ARG A 76 8.77 24.89 -4.17
CA ARG A 76 7.78 24.99 -5.25
C ARG A 76 8.44 25.81 -6.35
N GLY A 77 9.13 25.13 -7.27
CA GLY A 77 9.45 25.69 -8.58
C GLY A 77 10.86 25.51 -9.11
N PHE A 78 11.86 25.06 -8.34
CA PHE A 78 13.25 25.00 -8.83
C PHE A 78 13.70 23.64 -9.39
N PHE A 79 12.76 22.84 -9.89
CA PHE A 79 13.12 21.76 -10.81
C PHE A 79 12.16 21.87 -11.99
N GLN A 80 12.55 22.65 -13.00
CA GLN A 80 11.95 22.50 -14.32
C GLN A 80 12.18 21.04 -14.72
N ARG A 81 11.11 20.25 -14.70
CA ARG A 81 11.12 18.89 -15.21
C ARG A 81 11.35 19.01 -16.71
N VAL A 82 12.62 19.00 -17.12
CA VAL A 82 13.01 18.93 -18.52
C VAL A 82 12.37 17.66 -19.06
N ARG A 83 11.32 17.81 -19.89
CA ARG A 83 10.68 16.71 -20.57
C ARG A 83 11.65 16.27 -21.67
N THR A 84 12.49 15.29 -21.37
CA THR A 84 13.26 14.62 -22.42
C THR A 84 12.27 13.94 -23.38
N PRO A 85 12.36 14.16 -24.70
CA PRO A 85 11.48 13.48 -25.65
C PRO A 85 11.75 11.98 -25.56
N ARG A 86 10.69 11.19 -25.36
CA ARG A 86 10.75 9.73 -25.37
C ARG A 86 11.22 9.31 -26.76
N LYS A 87 12.42 8.72 -26.83
CA LYS A 87 13.04 8.24 -28.07
C LYS A 87 12.08 7.28 -28.78
N VAL A 88 11.47 7.75 -29.87
CA VAL A 88 10.74 6.90 -30.81
C VAL A 88 11.75 5.99 -31.51
N GLY A 89 11.39 4.73 -31.68
CA GLY A 89 12.29 3.63 -32.01
C GLY A 89 13.15 3.85 -33.26
N GLY A 90 14.34 3.26 -33.22
CA GLY A 90 15.11 2.91 -34.41
C GLY A 90 15.37 1.41 -34.33
N GLY A 91 14.77 0.66 -35.24
CA GLY A 91 15.13 -0.73 -35.53
C GLY A 91 16.45 -0.83 -36.28
#